data_AF-A0A970EAU6-F1
#
_entry.id   AF-A0A970EAU6-F1
#
_cell.length_a   1.000
_cell.length_b   1.000
_cell.length_c   1.000
_cell.angle_alpha   90.00
_cell.angle_beta   90.00
_cell.angle_gamma   90.00
#
_symmetry.space_group_name_H-M   'P 1'
#
loop_
_entity.id
_entity.type
_entity.pdbx_description
1 polymer ?
#
loop_
_entity_poly.entity_id
_entity_poly.type
_entity_poly.pdbx_seq_one_letter_code
_entity_poly.pdbx_strand_id
1 'polypeptide(L)'
;LRYKKGNMPLECGGKSEYDNGNGSLMRILPVLYYLQSIYGTDFQEIDEAYNIIHNVSSLTHGHKRSLMACAIYISIASQLLGNTDLKLAVRLGIDRALEYYRMQHEFQSEVKYFYRLESNNFKELPVDDIKSDGYVVSTLEAAIWCLLNTDDYKSCVLKAINLGSDTDTVGAVAGGLAGIKYGYEAIPNEWKRKMAKRDFIENLCKELYLKLTRNSVDKLLSYIPYFETVTADRVCQRVGGEKIGENRYVAGYLVYDEKLLEFVDTFYKSNLIVYDYMNVIDRNNLENTEQINRAIDTADIELLKAILTGYIRQERFGDGLWEDAVRD
;
A
#
# COMPACT_ATOMS: atom_id res chain seq x y z
N LEU A 1 6.86 27.48 16.86
CA LEU A 1 7.28 26.07 16.68
C LEU A 1 8.04 25.60 17.92
N ARG A 2 7.53 24.59 18.63
CA ARG A 2 8.15 24.05 19.87
C ARG A 2 9.58 23.55 19.62
N TYR A 3 9.86 23.02 18.43
CA TYR A 3 11.20 22.62 18.01
C TYR A 3 12.23 23.76 18.07
N LYS A 4 11.87 24.97 17.58
CA LYS A 4 12.75 26.15 17.67
C LYS A 4 13.04 26.60 19.10
N LYS A 5 12.30 26.08 20.09
CA LYS A 5 12.49 26.35 21.52
C LYS A 5 13.32 25.25 22.22
N GLY A 6 13.85 24.26 21.48
CA GLY A 6 14.71 23.21 22.00
C GLY A 6 13.99 21.91 22.39
N ASN A 7 12.68 21.79 22.17
CA ASN A 7 11.96 20.54 22.42
C ASN A 7 12.42 19.44 21.45
N MET A 8 12.43 18.18 21.94
CA MET A 8 12.66 17.02 21.09
C MET A 8 11.60 16.94 19.99
N PRO A 9 11.93 16.50 18.76
CA PRO A 9 10.99 16.48 17.63
C PRO A 9 9.65 15.80 17.94
N LEU A 10 9.67 14.65 18.61
CA LEU A 10 8.47 13.86 18.94
C LEU A 10 7.62 14.48 20.07
N GLU A 11 8.14 15.49 20.77
CA GLU A 11 7.43 16.23 21.81
C GLU A 11 6.88 17.56 21.30
N CYS A 12 7.13 17.88 20.03
CA CYS A 12 6.71 19.15 19.45
C CYS A 12 5.22 19.21 19.13
N GLY A 13 4.58 18.05 18.94
CA GLY A 13 3.17 17.99 18.60
C GLY A 13 2.24 18.37 19.74
N GLY A 14 1.18 19.11 19.40
CA GLY A 14 0.09 19.38 20.32
C GLY A 14 -0.59 18.07 20.76
N LYS A 15 -0.91 17.93 22.05
CA LYS A 15 -1.48 16.72 22.66
C LYS A 15 -2.81 16.99 23.36
N SER A 16 -3.37 18.19 23.24
CA SER A 16 -4.69 18.53 23.77
C SER A 16 -5.78 18.24 22.75
N GLU A 17 -7.04 18.17 23.20
CA GLU A 17 -8.17 17.94 22.30
C GLU A 17 -8.31 19.04 21.23
N TYR A 18 -7.84 20.25 21.53
CA TYR A 18 -7.82 21.40 20.61
C TYR A 18 -6.68 21.36 19.59
N ASP A 19 -5.75 20.41 19.71
CA ASP A 19 -4.63 20.23 18.78
C ASP A 19 -4.93 19.21 17.65
N ASN A 20 -6.21 18.83 17.47
CA ASN A 20 -6.64 17.86 16.44
C ASN A 20 -6.93 18.51 15.09
N GLY A 21 -6.04 19.41 14.66
CA GLY A 21 -6.06 20.02 13.34
C GLY A 21 -5.68 19.05 12.22
N ASN A 22 -6.00 19.43 10.98
CA ASN A 22 -5.78 18.59 9.80
C ASN A 22 -4.31 18.48 9.33
N GLY A 23 -3.42 19.31 9.88
CA GLY A 23 -2.11 19.57 9.27
C GLY A 23 -1.15 18.37 9.21
N SER A 24 -1.38 17.34 10.02
CA SER A 24 -0.64 16.08 9.93
C SER A 24 -1.21 15.16 8.84
N LEU A 25 -2.54 14.98 8.84
CA LEU A 25 -3.25 14.11 7.91
C LEU A 25 -3.00 14.52 6.44
N MET A 26 -3.06 15.82 6.14
CA MET A 26 -2.91 16.33 4.77
C MET A 26 -1.54 16.06 4.12
N ARG A 27 -0.54 15.60 4.88
CA ARG A 27 0.82 15.37 4.40
C ARG A 27 1.39 13.99 4.74
N ILE A 28 0.60 13.10 5.32
CA ILE A 28 1.10 11.80 5.79
C ILE A 28 1.30 10.79 4.67
N LEU A 29 0.58 10.94 3.53
CA LEU A 29 0.50 9.93 2.47
C LEU A 29 1.84 9.32 2.04
N PRO A 30 2.94 10.09 1.84
CA PRO A 30 4.22 9.51 1.41
C PRO A 30 4.80 8.47 2.36
N VAL A 31 4.42 8.48 3.64
CA VAL A 31 4.83 7.49 4.65
C VAL A 31 4.39 6.08 4.25
N LEU A 32 3.26 5.93 3.55
CA LEU A 32 2.79 4.63 3.05
C LEU A 32 3.88 3.90 2.25
N TYR A 33 4.49 4.59 1.27
CA TYR A 33 5.48 3.99 0.40
C TYR A 33 6.76 3.63 1.15
N TYR A 34 7.14 4.44 2.14
CA TYR A 34 8.24 4.11 3.03
C TYR A 34 7.95 2.84 3.83
N LEU A 35 6.78 2.74 4.47
CA LEU A 35 6.38 1.56 5.22
C LEU A 35 6.38 0.31 4.35
N GLN A 36 5.77 0.37 3.16
CA GLN A 36 5.74 -0.76 2.23
C GLN A 36 7.14 -1.20 1.77
N SER A 37 8.09 -0.27 1.64
CA SER A 37 9.47 -0.62 1.25
C SER A 37 10.26 -1.37 2.33
N ILE A 38 9.86 -1.21 3.60
CA ILE A 38 10.55 -1.81 4.75
C ILE A 38 9.83 -3.08 5.23
N TYR A 39 8.51 -3.02 5.28
CA TYR A 39 7.65 -3.99 5.94
C TYR A 39 6.69 -4.73 4.99
N GLY A 40 6.67 -4.37 3.70
CA GLY A 40 5.72 -4.93 2.75
C GLY A 40 4.29 -4.44 2.96
N THR A 41 3.35 -5.17 2.38
CA THR A 41 1.94 -4.77 2.27
C THR A 41 1.15 -4.99 3.55
N ASP A 42 1.67 -5.84 4.44
CA ASP A 42 1.07 -6.24 5.71
C ASP A 42 1.68 -5.49 6.91
N PHE A 43 2.23 -4.30 6.69
CA PHE A 43 2.79 -3.47 7.76
C PHE A 43 1.77 -3.17 8.88
N GLN A 44 0.47 -3.32 8.61
CA GLN A 44 -0.60 -3.13 9.60
C GLN A 44 -0.61 -4.21 10.69
N GLU A 45 0.18 -5.27 10.56
CA GLU A 45 0.40 -6.29 11.60
C GLU A 45 1.63 -5.98 12.47
N ILE A 46 2.34 -4.87 12.18
CA ILE A 46 3.65 -4.55 12.78
C ILE A 46 3.53 -3.27 13.62
N ASP A 47 3.75 -3.40 14.94
CA ASP A 47 3.69 -2.28 15.89
C ASP A 47 4.63 -1.13 15.51
N GLU A 48 5.84 -1.45 15.04
CA GLU A 48 6.82 -0.46 14.60
C GLU A 48 6.32 0.41 13.44
N ALA A 49 5.47 -0.14 12.56
CA ALA A 49 4.92 0.62 11.45
C ALA A 49 3.93 1.69 11.94
N TYR A 50 3.06 1.37 12.90
CA TYR A 50 2.20 2.37 13.55
C TYR A 50 3.01 3.42 14.31
N ASN A 51 4.06 3.00 15.02
CA ASN A 51 4.96 3.93 15.70
C ASN A 51 5.60 4.93 14.73
N ILE A 52 6.00 4.51 13.53
CA ILE A 52 6.52 5.42 12.50
C ILE A 52 5.45 6.45 12.07
N ILE A 53 4.21 6.01 11.83
CA ILE A 53 3.10 6.92 11.49
C ILE A 53 2.87 7.93 12.62
N HIS A 54 2.84 7.45 13.86
CA HIS A 54 2.63 8.29 15.04
C HIS A 54 3.77 9.29 15.22
N ASN A 55 5.02 8.87 14.99
CA ASN A 55 6.19 9.72 15.10
C ASN A 55 6.15 10.87 14.09
N VAL A 56 5.83 10.58 12.82
CA VAL A 56 5.71 11.61 11.78
C VAL A 56 4.61 12.61 12.11
N SER A 57 3.47 12.13 12.62
CA SER A 57 2.39 13.02 13.05
C SER A 57 2.81 13.88 14.25
N SER A 58 3.42 13.26 15.25
CA SER A 58 3.83 13.87 16.53
C SER A 58 4.87 14.98 16.38
N LEU A 59 5.49 15.13 15.21
CA LEU A 59 6.29 16.33 14.88
C LEU A 59 5.48 17.63 15.02
N THR A 60 4.15 17.58 14.84
CA THR A 60 3.27 18.76 14.94
C THR A 60 1.90 18.48 15.58
N HIS A 61 1.37 17.27 15.44
CA HIS A 61 0.08 16.84 15.97
C HIS A 61 0.27 15.51 16.69
N GLY A 62 0.47 15.56 18.00
CA GLY A 62 0.74 14.40 18.86
C GLY A 62 -0.49 13.90 19.61
N HIS A 63 -1.66 14.49 19.39
CA HIS A 63 -2.90 14.02 19.99
C HIS A 63 -3.34 12.71 19.32
N LYS A 64 -3.85 11.78 20.12
CA LYS A 64 -4.20 10.41 19.72
C LYS A 64 -5.14 10.35 18.51
N ARG A 65 -6.16 11.21 18.43
CA ARG A 65 -7.05 11.27 17.26
C ARG A 65 -6.30 11.62 15.97
N SER A 66 -5.34 12.56 16.00
CA SER A 66 -4.50 12.85 14.83
C SER A 66 -3.62 11.67 14.43
N LEU A 67 -3.07 10.93 15.41
CA LEU A 67 -2.29 9.72 15.15
C LEU A 67 -3.16 8.63 14.49
N MET A 68 -4.34 8.38 15.06
CA MET A 68 -5.30 7.40 14.56
C MET A 68 -5.80 7.76 13.16
N ALA A 69 -6.17 9.02 12.93
CA ALA A 69 -6.63 9.47 11.62
C ALA A 69 -5.57 9.25 10.53
N CYS A 70 -4.29 9.56 10.84
CA CYS A 70 -3.17 9.29 9.95
C CYS A 70 -3.02 7.80 9.65
N ALA A 71 -3.12 6.93 10.67
CA ALA A 71 -2.98 5.49 10.50
C ALA A 71 -4.15 4.86 9.73
N ILE A 72 -5.40 5.28 9.99
CA ILE A 72 -6.58 4.85 9.24
C ILE A 72 -6.43 5.24 7.77
N TYR A 73 -6.05 6.49 7.50
CA TYR A 73 -5.83 6.98 6.14
C TYR A 73 -4.75 6.19 5.39
N ILE A 74 -3.62 5.91 6.04
CA ILE A 74 -2.52 5.11 5.48
C ILE A 74 -2.93 3.65 5.29
N SER A 75 -3.72 3.09 6.19
CA SER A 75 -4.25 1.73 6.08
C SER A 75 -5.17 1.58 4.87
N ILE A 76 -6.12 2.51 4.68
CA ILE A 76 -6.99 2.57 3.49
C ILE A 76 -6.15 2.72 2.23
N ALA A 77 -5.21 3.66 2.21
CA ALA A 77 -4.34 3.91 1.07
C ALA A 77 -3.53 2.65 0.68
N SER A 78 -3.06 1.87 1.67
CA SER A 78 -2.40 0.58 1.44
C SER A 78 -3.33 -0.44 0.76
N GLN A 79 -4.59 -0.55 1.24
CA GLN A 79 -5.57 -1.47 0.64
C GLN A 79 -5.95 -1.10 -0.80
N LEU A 80 -5.99 0.20 -1.11
CA LEU A 80 -6.28 0.69 -2.45
C LEU A 80 -5.20 0.33 -3.47
N LEU A 81 -3.93 0.23 -3.04
CA LEU A 81 -2.83 -0.22 -3.92
C LEU A 81 -2.94 -1.69 -4.31
N GLY A 82 -3.63 -2.51 -3.52
CA GLY A 82 -3.73 -3.96 -3.72
C GLY A 82 -4.68 -4.44 -4.83
N ASN A 83 -5.16 -3.54 -5.71
CA ASN A 83 -6.19 -3.81 -6.73
C ASN A 83 -7.53 -4.36 -6.18
N THR A 84 -7.81 -4.13 -4.90
CA THR A 84 -9.07 -4.51 -4.27
C THR A 84 -10.23 -3.63 -4.79
N ASP A 85 -11.45 -4.18 -4.79
CA ASP A 85 -12.67 -3.39 -4.96
C ASP A 85 -12.65 -2.16 -4.02
N LEU A 86 -13.12 -1.01 -4.50
CA LEU A 86 -13.02 0.24 -3.75
C LEU A 86 -13.68 0.16 -2.37
N LYS A 87 -14.90 -0.38 -2.30
CA LYS A 87 -15.65 -0.44 -1.04
C LYS A 87 -14.98 -1.41 -0.07
N LEU A 88 -14.53 -2.56 -0.58
CA LEU A 88 -13.82 -3.54 0.23
C LEU A 88 -12.48 -3.00 0.72
N ALA A 89 -11.70 -2.31 -0.12
CA ALA A 89 -10.42 -1.72 0.24
C ALA A 89 -10.56 -0.69 1.38
N VAL A 90 -11.56 0.20 1.26
CA VAL A 90 -11.86 1.19 2.30
C VAL A 90 -12.27 0.51 3.60
N ARG A 91 -13.18 -0.47 3.54
CA ARG A 91 -13.62 -1.23 4.71
C ARG A 91 -12.46 -1.96 5.40
N LEU A 92 -11.68 -2.74 4.67
CA LEU A 92 -10.52 -3.46 5.21
C LEU A 92 -9.49 -2.50 5.82
N GLY A 93 -9.27 -1.34 5.20
CA GLY A 93 -8.36 -0.33 5.72
C GLY A 93 -8.81 0.25 7.06
N ILE A 94 -10.10 0.56 7.18
CA ILE A 94 -10.74 1.04 8.42
C ILE A 94 -10.67 -0.05 9.49
N ASP A 95 -11.14 -1.26 9.18
CA ASP A 95 -11.25 -2.37 10.11
C ASP A 95 -9.87 -2.72 10.70
N ARG A 96 -8.86 -2.92 9.85
CA ARG A 96 -7.48 -3.23 10.28
C ARG A 96 -6.91 -2.18 11.23
N ALA A 97 -7.09 -0.90 10.92
CA ALA A 97 -6.56 0.18 11.75
C ALA A 97 -7.31 0.28 13.08
N LEU A 98 -8.64 0.15 13.09
CA LEU A 98 -9.43 0.26 14.32
C LEU A 98 -9.30 -0.98 15.21
N GLU A 99 -9.18 -2.18 14.64
CA GLU A 99 -8.84 -3.41 15.37
C GLU A 99 -7.51 -3.25 16.11
N TYR A 100 -6.48 -2.75 15.43
CA TYR A 100 -5.21 -2.40 16.07
C TYR A 100 -5.41 -1.50 17.30
N TYR A 101 -6.09 -0.36 17.12
CA TYR A 101 -6.25 0.61 18.22
C TYR A 101 -7.17 0.16 19.35
N ARG A 102 -8.08 -0.79 19.12
CA ARG A 102 -8.88 -1.41 20.21
C ARG A 102 -8.01 -2.22 21.15
N MET A 103 -6.95 -2.84 20.63
CA MET A 103 -5.98 -3.61 21.42
C MET A 103 -5.00 -2.70 22.19
N GLN A 104 -4.84 -1.45 21.75
CA GLN A 104 -3.95 -0.49 22.41
C GLN A 104 -4.68 0.29 23.51
N HIS A 105 -4.45 -0.09 24.77
CA HIS A 105 -5.11 0.49 25.96
C HIS A 105 -5.08 2.02 25.98
N GLU A 106 -3.97 2.64 25.54
CA GLU A 106 -3.86 4.10 25.55
C GLU A 106 -4.77 4.81 24.53
N PHE A 107 -5.21 4.14 23.45
CA PHE A 107 -6.04 4.74 22.39
C PHE A 107 -7.53 4.47 22.55
N GLN A 108 -7.93 3.54 23.41
CA GLN A 108 -9.33 3.08 23.53
C GLN A 108 -10.35 4.21 23.75
N SER A 109 -10.01 5.23 24.54
CA SER A 109 -10.90 6.37 24.80
C SER A 109 -11.22 7.20 23.56
N GLU A 110 -10.35 7.14 22.55
CA GLU A 110 -10.44 7.94 21.33
C GLU A 110 -11.04 7.17 20.14
N VAL A 111 -11.09 5.84 20.20
CA VAL A 111 -11.71 4.98 19.16
C VAL A 111 -13.15 5.41 18.87
N LYS A 112 -13.91 5.77 19.92
CA LYS A 112 -15.31 6.20 19.81
C LYS A 112 -15.55 7.38 18.88
N TYR A 113 -14.55 8.20 18.57
CA TYR A 113 -14.72 9.34 17.66
C TYR A 113 -14.76 8.93 16.19
N PHE A 114 -14.29 7.73 15.85
CA PHE A 114 -14.26 7.21 14.48
C PHE A 114 -15.43 6.28 14.15
N TYR A 115 -16.41 6.14 15.05
CA TYR A 115 -17.51 5.17 14.93
C TYR A 115 -18.31 5.27 13.63
N ARG A 116 -18.42 6.48 13.04
CA ARG A 116 -19.17 6.69 11.79
C ARG A 116 -18.53 5.92 10.63
N LEU A 117 -17.21 5.78 10.60
CA LEU A 117 -16.48 5.07 9.55
C LEU A 117 -16.83 3.58 9.49
N GLU A 118 -17.24 3.00 10.62
CA GLU A 118 -17.64 1.59 10.73
C GLU A 118 -19.13 1.37 10.43
N SER A 119 -19.89 2.46 10.26
CA SER A 119 -21.32 2.33 10.03
C SER A 119 -21.61 1.81 8.64
N ASN A 120 -22.46 0.79 8.55
CA ASN A 120 -22.89 0.21 7.26
C ASN A 120 -23.60 1.22 6.34
N ASN A 121 -24.18 2.29 6.91
CA ASN A 121 -24.85 3.35 6.16
C ASN A 121 -23.97 4.61 5.95
N PHE A 122 -22.66 4.53 6.21
CA PHE A 122 -21.76 5.68 6.14
C PHE A 122 -21.76 6.33 4.75
N LYS A 123 -21.74 5.51 3.69
CA LYS A 123 -21.76 6.01 2.31
C LYS A 123 -23.06 6.74 1.98
N GLU A 124 -24.17 6.30 2.57
CA GLU A 124 -25.53 6.77 2.33
C GLU A 124 -25.89 8.03 3.12
N LEU A 125 -24.99 8.53 3.98
CA LEU A 125 -25.19 9.76 4.71
C LEU A 125 -25.46 10.95 3.75
N PRO A 126 -26.45 11.81 4.05
CA PRO A 126 -26.68 13.05 3.33
C PRO A 126 -25.43 13.94 3.33
N VAL A 127 -25.23 14.71 2.26
CA VAL A 127 -24.09 15.63 2.14
C VAL A 127 -24.05 16.66 3.28
N ASP A 128 -25.21 17.11 3.77
CA ASP A 128 -25.33 18.08 4.86
C ASP A 128 -24.83 17.53 6.21
N ASP A 129 -24.72 16.21 6.35
CA ASP A 129 -24.17 15.54 7.54
C ASP A 129 -22.64 15.32 7.44
N ILE A 130 -22.02 15.72 6.33
CA ILE A 130 -20.58 15.57 6.10
C ILE A 130 -19.89 16.91 6.39
N LYS A 131 -18.99 16.91 7.37
CA LYS A 131 -18.24 18.09 7.78
C LYS A 131 -16.83 18.05 7.20
N SER A 132 -16.38 19.17 6.63
CA SER A 132 -15.01 19.40 6.15
C SER A 132 -14.36 20.58 6.89
N ASP A 133 -14.50 20.63 8.21
CA ASP A 133 -13.94 21.69 9.05
C ASP A 133 -12.48 21.40 9.47
N GLY A 134 -11.94 22.23 10.37
CA GLY A 134 -10.56 22.12 10.85
C GLY A 134 -10.27 20.88 11.70
N TYR A 135 -11.24 19.99 11.92
CA TYR A 135 -11.08 18.80 12.75
C TYR A 135 -10.69 17.56 11.93
N VAL A 136 -9.59 16.91 12.33
CA VAL A 136 -8.97 15.79 11.62
C VAL A 136 -9.91 14.61 11.34
N VAL A 137 -10.83 14.30 12.26
CA VAL A 137 -11.78 13.19 12.08
C VAL A 137 -12.81 13.56 11.02
N SER A 138 -13.34 14.79 11.06
CA SER A 138 -14.30 15.28 10.07
C SER A 138 -13.71 15.29 8.66
N THR A 139 -12.49 15.81 8.50
CA THR A 139 -11.79 15.78 7.20
C THR A 139 -11.57 14.36 6.68
N LEU A 140 -11.16 13.42 7.54
CA LEU A 140 -10.98 12.03 7.15
C LEU A 140 -12.31 11.41 6.68
N GLU A 141 -13.38 11.60 7.45
CA GLU A 141 -14.73 11.15 7.07
C GLU A 141 -15.16 11.74 5.72
N ALA A 142 -15.01 13.05 5.55
CA ALA A 142 -15.38 13.74 4.33
C ALA A 142 -14.61 13.21 3.10
N ALA A 143 -13.30 12.99 3.24
CA ALA A 143 -12.48 12.47 2.16
C ALA A 143 -12.89 11.04 1.75
N ILE A 144 -13.13 10.16 2.73
CA ILE A 144 -13.57 8.79 2.47
C ILE A 144 -14.99 8.79 1.87
N TRP A 145 -15.89 9.61 2.38
CA TRP A 145 -17.26 9.72 1.86
C TRP A 145 -17.27 10.22 0.41
N CYS A 146 -16.44 11.20 0.07
CA CYS A 146 -16.28 11.68 -1.31
C CYS A 146 -15.81 10.55 -2.23
N LEU A 147 -14.74 9.85 -1.83
CA LEU A 147 -14.19 8.73 -2.59
C LEU A 147 -15.23 7.63 -2.83
N LEU A 148 -15.98 7.23 -1.80
CA LEU A 148 -17.01 6.19 -1.91
C LEU A 148 -18.22 6.61 -2.75
N ASN A 149 -18.45 7.92 -2.96
CA ASN A 149 -19.60 8.48 -3.66
C ASN A 149 -19.24 9.13 -5.00
N THR A 150 -18.12 8.72 -5.62
CA THR A 150 -17.68 9.13 -6.96
C THR A 150 -16.95 7.99 -7.64
N ASP A 151 -16.88 8.03 -8.98
CA ASP A 151 -16.31 6.94 -9.79
C ASP A 151 -15.06 7.36 -10.58
N ASP A 152 -14.59 8.60 -10.41
CA ASP A 152 -13.39 9.12 -11.07
C ASP A 152 -12.68 10.19 -10.23
N TYR A 153 -11.40 10.44 -10.55
CA TYR A 153 -10.55 11.39 -9.83
C TYR A 153 -11.13 12.80 -9.81
N LYS A 154 -11.61 13.29 -10.96
CA LYS A 154 -12.10 14.66 -11.13
C LYS A 154 -13.34 14.88 -10.27
N SER A 155 -14.30 13.97 -10.34
CA SER A 155 -15.52 14.01 -9.55
C SER A 155 -15.22 13.94 -8.05
N CYS A 156 -14.32 13.06 -7.61
CA CYS A 156 -13.93 12.95 -6.20
C CYS A 156 -13.39 14.26 -5.64
N VAL A 157 -12.38 14.84 -6.32
CA VAL A 157 -11.72 16.07 -5.88
C VAL A 157 -12.68 17.26 -5.91
N LEU A 158 -13.50 17.39 -6.96
CA LEU A 158 -14.50 18.46 -7.03
C LEU A 158 -15.56 18.30 -5.93
N LYS A 159 -16.00 17.08 -5.63
CA LYS A 159 -16.96 16.82 -4.55
C LYS A 159 -16.40 17.24 -3.21
N ALA A 160 -15.15 16.88 -2.92
CA ALA A 160 -14.45 17.27 -1.70
C ALA A 160 -14.34 18.80 -1.55
N ILE A 161 -13.90 19.51 -2.60
CA ILE A 161 -13.76 20.97 -2.58
C ILE A 161 -15.13 21.66 -2.39
N ASN A 162 -16.19 21.13 -3.00
CA ASN A 162 -17.53 21.71 -2.91
C ASN A 162 -18.23 21.46 -1.56
N LEU A 163 -17.67 20.67 -0.64
CA LEU A 163 -18.15 20.60 0.74
C LEU A 163 -17.93 21.92 1.50
N GLY A 164 -17.00 22.77 1.04
CA GLY A 164 -16.70 24.06 1.66
C GLY A 164 -15.83 23.96 2.92
N SER A 165 -15.74 25.06 3.67
CA SER A 165 -14.92 25.17 4.88
C SER A 165 -13.42 24.96 4.61
N ASP A 166 -12.79 23.90 5.08
CA ASP A 166 -11.36 23.58 4.89
C ASP A 166 -11.13 22.85 3.55
N THR A 167 -11.43 23.56 2.45
CA THR A 167 -11.51 22.99 1.10
C THR A 167 -10.17 22.47 0.56
N ASP A 168 -9.05 23.14 0.88
CA ASP A 168 -7.72 22.74 0.44
C ASP A 168 -7.28 21.44 1.11
N THR A 169 -7.58 21.29 2.40
CA THR A 169 -7.23 20.08 3.14
C THR A 169 -8.07 18.88 2.69
N VAL A 170 -9.40 18.99 2.68
CA VAL A 170 -10.25 17.85 2.27
C VAL A 170 -9.99 17.46 0.82
N GLY A 171 -9.72 18.45 -0.06
CA GLY A 171 -9.30 18.21 -1.44
C GLY A 171 -7.97 17.44 -1.53
N ALA A 172 -6.98 17.78 -0.70
CA ALA A 172 -5.70 17.08 -0.67
C ALA A 172 -5.82 15.63 -0.16
N VAL A 173 -6.60 15.40 0.91
CA VAL A 173 -6.81 14.07 1.50
C VAL A 173 -7.64 13.18 0.56
N ALA A 174 -8.75 13.68 0.02
CA ALA A 174 -9.57 12.95 -0.95
C ALA A 174 -8.80 12.69 -2.26
N GLY A 175 -8.07 13.69 -2.75
CA GLY A 175 -7.25 13.59 -3.95
C GLY A 175 -6.09 12.62 -3.81
N GLY A 176 -5.54 12.45 -2.61
CA GLY A 176 -4.53 11.44 -2.32
C GLY A 176 -5.05 10.01 -2.49
N LEU A 177 -6.20 9.68 -1.89
CA LEU A 177 -6.82 8.36 -2.05
C LEU A 177 -7.32 8.13 -3.47
N ALA A 178 -7.95 9.14 -4.09
CA ALA A 178 -8.40 9.06 -5.47
C ALA A 178 -7.23 8.88 -6.44
N GLY A 179 -6.10 9.55 -6.19
CA GLY A 179 -4.88 9.39 -6.98
C GLY A 179 -4.32 7.97 -6.93
N ILE A 180 -4.40 7.31 -5.78
CA ILE A 180 -4.06 5.88 -5.65
C ILE A 180 -5.07 5.02 -6.42
N LYS A 181 -6.37 5.26 -6.25
CA LYS A 181 -7.40 4.42 -6.85
C LYS A 181 -7.45 4.50 -8.38
N TYR A 182 -7.33 5.70 -8.93
CA TYR A 182 -7.53 5.96 -10.36
C TYR A 182 -6.23 6.17 -11.14
N GLY A 183 -5.11 6.38 -10.44
CA GLY A 183 -3.80 6.59 -11.05
C GLY A 183 -3.57 8.02 -11.56
N TYR A 184 -2.30 8.29 -11.88
CA TYR A 184 -1.84 9.61 -12.33
C TYR A 184 -2.44 10.06 -13.68
N GLU A 185 -2.72 9.11 -14.57
CA GLU A 185 -3.31 9.42 -15.87
C GLU A 185 -4.78 9.82 -15.80
N ALA A 186 -5.50 9.43 -14.74
CA ALA A 186 -6.88 9.87 -14.51
C ALA A 186 -6.99 11.34 -14.07
N ILE A 187 -5.87 11.97 -13.67
CA ILE A 187 -5.86 13.38 -13.29
C ILE A 187 -6.06 14.23 -14.56
N PRO A 188 -7.04 15.16 -14.59
CA PRO A 188 -7.28 16.01 -15.75
C PRO A 188 -6.03 16.75 -16.23
N ASN A 189 -5.75 16.67 -17.52
CA ASN A 189 -4.57 17.30 -18.11
C ASN A 189 -4.56 18.83 -17.91
N GLU A 190 -5.73 19.47 -17.89
CA GLU A 190 -5.85 20.90 -17.58
C GLU A 190 -5.40 21.24 -16.15
N TRP A 191 -5.57 20.34 -15.19
CA TRP A 191 -5.14 20.52 -13.81
C TRP A 191 -3.63 20.28 -13.68
N LYS A 192 -3.14 19.18 -14.28
CA LYS A 192 -1.69 18.88 -14.33
C LYS A 192 -0.91 20.07 -14.89
N ARG A 193 -1.35 20.66 -16.02
CA ARG A 193 -0.68 21.82 -16.63
C ARG A 193 -0.69 23.11 -15.79
N LYS A 194 -1.67 23.29 -14.91
CA LYS A 194 -1.79 24.49 -14.07
C LYS A 194 -1.16 24.32 -12.68
N MET A 195 -0.71 23.11 -12.34
CA MET A 195 -0.14 22.81 -11.04
C MET A 195 1.17 23.57 -10.83
N ALA A 196 1.22 24.35 -9.74
CA ALA A 196 2.43 25.05 -9.36
C ALA A 196 3.55 24.04 -9.03
N LYS A 197 4.75 24.27 -9.57
CA LYS A 197 5.93 23.42 -9.35
C LYS A 197 5.72 21.94 -9.73
N ARG A 198 4.90 21.65 -10.74
CA ARG A 198 4.65 20.30 -11.26
C ARG A 198 5.93 19.49 -11.42
N ASP A 199 6.89 19.99 -12.20
CA ASP A 199 8.12 19.25 -12.51
C ASP A 199 8.94 18.92 -11.26
N PHE A 200 8.96 19.82 -10.27
CA PHE A 200 9.62 19.58 -8.99
C PHE A 200 8.93 18.47 -8.19
N ILE A 201 7.60 18.48 -8.13
CA ILE A 201 6.81 17.44 -7.44
C ILE A 201 7.00 16.08 -8.12
N GLU A 202 6.92 16.04 -9.45
CA GLU A 202 7.12 14.80 -10.22
C GLU A 202 8.53 14.25 -10.05
N ASN A 203 9.54 15.12 -10.02
CA ASN A 203 10.92 14.70 -9.75
C ASN A 203 11.09 14.17 -8.31
N LEU A 204 10.45 14.79 -7.31
CA LEU A 204 10.44 14.25 -5.94
C LEU A 204 9.79 12.86 -5.88
N CYS A 205 8.67 12.66 -6.58
CA CYS A 205 8.03 11.35 -6.67
C CYS A 205 8.95 10.30 -7.32
N LYS A 206 9.63 10.66 -8.42
CA LYS A 206 10.61 9.79 -9.09
C LYS A 206 11.79 9.45 -8.17
N GLU A 207 12.38 10.44 -7.50
CA GLU A 207 13.49 10.22 -6.57
C GLU A 207 13.09 9.32 -5.40
N LEU A 208 11.90 9.54 -4.82
CA LEU A 208 11.38 8.68 -3.76
C LEU A 208 11.21 7.24 -4.26
N TYR A 209 10.55 7.07 -5.41
CA TYR A 209 10.34 5.75 -6.01
C TYR A 209 11.65 5.02 -6.28
N LEU A 210 12.65 5.70 -6.84
CA LEU A 210 13.97 5.11 -7.12
C LEU A 210 14.70 4.71 -5.84
N LYS A 211 14.72 5.55 -4.81
CA LYS A 211 15.37 5.24 -3.53
C LYS A 211 14.73 4.04 -2.84
N LEU A 212 13.41 3.99 -2.80
CA LEU A 212 12.68 2.89 -2.16
C LEU A 212 12.83 1.59 -2.97
N THR A 213 12.72 1.65 -4.30
CA THR A 213 12.92 0.51 -5.21
C THR A 213 14.33 -0.06 -5.08
N ARG A 214 15.36 0.80 -5.04
CA ARG A 214 16.76 0.35 -4.93
C ARG A 214 16.99 -0.50 -3.68
N ASN A 215 16.48 -0.08 -2.53
CA ASN A 215 16.60 -0.85 -1.29
C ASN A 215 15.98 -2.25 -1.41
N SER A 216 14.83 -2.36 -2.07
CA SER A 216 14.17 -3.65 -2.31
C SER A 216 14.94 -4.51 -3.32
N VAL A 217 15.44 -3.90 -4.39
CA VAL A 217 16.26 -4.59 -5.41
C VAL A 217 17.57 -5.11 -4.79
N ASP A 218 18.29 -4.30 -4.03
CA ASP A 218 19.56 -4.70 -3.40
C ASP A 218 19.37 -5.93 -2.48
N LYS A 219 18.25 -6.02 -1.76
CA LYS A 219 17.88 -7.20 -0.97
C LYS A 219 17.69 -8.43 -1.86
N LEU A 220 16.93 -8.32 -2.96
CA LEU A 220 16.72 -9.45 -3.86
C LEU A 220 18.00 -9.89 -4.60
N LEU A 221 18.84 -8.95 -5.01
CA LEU A 221 20.12 -9.26 -5.67
C LEU A 221 21.06 -10.05 -4.75
N SER A 222 20.89 -9.96 -3.42
CA SER A 222 21.65 -10.77 -2.47
C SER A 222 21.39 -12.28 -2.59
N TYR A 223 20.31 -12.69 -3.28
CA TYR A 223 19.99 -14.09 -3.58
C TYR A 223 20.62 -14.59 -4.90
N ILE A 224 21.29 -13.74 -5.71
CA ILE A 224 21.97 -14.18 -6.94
C ILE A 224 22.92 -15.37 -6.69
N PRO A 225 23.82 -15.34 -5.69
CA PRO A 225 24.74 -16.47 -5.45
C PRO A 225 24.02 -17.79 -5.12
N TYR A 226 22.81 -17.72 -4.58
CA TYR A 226 21.98 -18.90 -4.38
C TYR A 226 21.48 -19.45 -5.72
N PHE A 227 20.90 -18.61 -6.58
CA PHE A 227 20.42 -19.02 -7.89
C PHE A 227 21.54 -19.48 -8.84
N GLU A 228 22.77 -18.98 -8.69
CA GLU A 228 23.94 -19.45 -9.44
C GLU A 228 24.41 -20.86 -9.06
N THR A 229 23.99 -21.38 -7.90
CA THR A 229 24.53 -22.64 -7.33
C THR A 229 23.47 -23.70 -7.02
N VAL A 230 22.20 -23.30 -6.91
CA VAL A 230 21.10 -24.23 -6.66
C VAL A 230 20.82 -25.07 -7.90
N THR A 231 20.51 -26.35 -7.71
CA THR A 231 20.12 -27.27 -8.78
C THR A 231 18.62 -27.54 -8.71
N ALA A 232 18.02 -27.95 -9.83
CA ALA A 232 16.59 -28.23 -9.93
C ALA A 232 16.08 -29.23 -8.85
N ASP A 233 16.84 -30.29 -8.58
CA ASP A 233 16.53 -31.30 -7.55
C ASP A 233 16.65 -30.78 -6.11
N ARG A 234 17.36 -29.67 -5.93
CA ARG A 234 17.53 -29.02 -4.64
C ARG A 234 16.49 -27.93 -4.41
N VAL A 235 16.18 -27.13 -5.44
CA VAL A 235 15.23 -26.01 -5.31
C VAL A 235 13.81 -26.51 -5.03
N CYS A 236 13.44 -27.64 -5.62
CA CYS A 236 12.13 -28.24 -5.47
C CYS A 236 12.24 -29.77 -5.46
N GLN A 237 11.61 -30.39 -4.47
CA GLN A 237 11.54 -31.85 -4.34
C GLN A 237 10.09 -32.29 -4.35
N ARG A 238 9.76 -33.22 -5.25
CA ARG A 238 8.46 -33.86 -5.27
C ARG A 238 8.41 -35.00 -4.26
N VAL A 239 7.55 -34.87 -3.26
CA VAL A 239 7.35 -35.86 -2.19
C VAL A 239 5.99 -36.54 -2.36
N GLY A 240 5.94 -37.86 -2.26
CA GLY A 240 4.72 -38.65 -2.44
C GLY A 240 4.41 -38.96 -3.92
N GLY A 241 3.14 -39.20 -4.25
CA GLY A 241 2.73 -39.72 -5.56
C GLY A 241 2.80 -41.25 -5.66
N GLU A 242 3.10 -41.93 -4.54
CA GLU A 242 3.20 -43.37 -4.50
C GLU A 242 1.83 -44.06 -4.31
N LYS A 243 1.71 -45.25 -4.89
CA LYS A 243 0.54 -46.10 -4.73
C LYS A 243 0.62 -46.82 -3.39
N ILE A 244 -0.32 -46.53 -2.48
CA ILE A 244 -0.43 -47.21 -1.19
C ILE A 244 -1.52 -48.29 -1.28
N GLY A 245 -1.12 -49.53 -1.56
CA GLY A 245 -2.04 -50.66 -1.72
C GLY A 245 -2.72 -50.71 -3.09
N GLU A 246 -3.78 -51.50 -3.24
CA GLU A 246 -4.35 -51.77 -4.58
C GLU A 246 -5.08 -50.57 -5.21
N ASN A 247 -5.68 -49.69 -4.40
CA ASN A 247 -6.57 -48.59 -4.87
C ASN A 247 -6.42 -47.25 -4.12
N ARG A 248 -5.32 -47.01 -3.39
CA ARG A 248 -5.07 -45.68 -2.79
C ARG A 248 -3.81 -45.07 -3.36
N TYR A 249 -3.89 -43.77 -3.66
CA TYR A 249 -2.77 -42.94 -4.07
C TYR A 249 -2.66 -41.80 -3.07
N VAL A 250 -1.43 -41.48 -2.68
CA VAL A 250 -1.15 -40.21 -1.99
C VAL A 250 -0.82 -39.20 -3.06
N ALA A 251 -1.56 -38.09 -3.12
CA ALA A 251 -1.23 -36.99 -4.00
C ALA A 251 0.18 -36.51 -3.67
N GLY A 252 1.06 -36.47 -4.67
CA GLY A 252 2.37 -35.88 -4.51
C GLY A 252 2.25 -34.38 -4.27
N TYR A 253 3.14 -33.82 -3.46
CA TYR A 253 3.24 -32.39 -3.22
C TYR A 253 4.69 -31.95 -3.39
N LEU A 254 4.88 -30.65 -3.63
CA LEU A 254 6.20 -30.05 -3.79
C LEU A 254 6.69 -29.52 -2.45
N VAL A 255 7.98 -29.73 -2.19
CA VAL A 255 8.72 -29.16 -1.06
C VAL A 255 9.81 -28.27 -1.64
N TYR A 256 9.75 -26.99 -1.34
CA TYR A 256 10.72 -26.01 -1.80
C TYR A 256 11.86 -25.85 -0.79
N ASP A 257 13.04 -25.54 -1.30
CA ASP A 257 14.19 -25.17 -0.48
C ASP A 257 13.90 -23.92 0.35
N GLU A 258 14.37 -23.91 1.60
CA GLU A 258 14.14 -22.84 2.57
C GLU A 258 14.57 -21.47 2.02
N LYS A 259 15.69 -21.42 1.28
CA LYS A 259 16.23 -20.16 0.77
C LYS A 259 15.44 -19.60 -0.41
N LEU A 260 14.80 -20.47 -1.21
CA LEU A 260 13.81 -20.03 -2.20
C LEU A 260 12.59 -19.42 -1.49
N LEU A 261 12.09 -20.06 -0.42
CA LEU A 261 10.97 -19.52 0.35
C LEU A 261 11.32 -18.16 0.98
N GLU A 262 12.54 -17.99 1.50
CA GLU A 262 13.04 -16.69 1.97
C GLU A 262 13.09 -15.63 0.87
N PHE A 263 13.54 -15.99 -0.34
CA PHE A 263 13.54 -15.09 -1.50
C PHE A 263 12.11 -14.66 -1.86
N VAL A 264 11.18 -15.62 -1.93
CA VAL A 264 9.77 -15.39 -2.22
C VAL A 264 9.15 -14.47 -1.16
N ASP A 265 9.38 -14.75 0.12
CA ASP A 265 8.92 -13.91 1.24
C ASP A 265 9.53 -12.49 1.17
N THR A 266 10.83 -12.38 0.86
CA THR A 266 11.50 -11.09 0.67
C THR A 266 10.88 -10.30 -0.48
N PHE A 267 10.50 -10.96 -1.57
CA PHE A 267 9.79 -10.31 -2.68
C PHE A 267 8.39 -9.85 -2.26
N TYR A 268 7.62 -10.67 -1.54
CA TYR A 268 6.30 -10.28 -1.03
C TYR A 268 6.37 -9.12 -0.04
N LYS A 269 7.49 -9.00 0.70
CA LYS A 269 7.77 -7.88 1.61
C LYS A 269 8.38 -6.66 0.92
N SER A 270 8.54 -6.70 -0.40
CA SER A 270 9.12 -5.61 -1.19
C SER A 270 8.05 -4.71 -1.82
N ASN A 271 8.47 -3.55 -2.33
CA ASN A 271 7.62 -2.69 -3.16
C ASN A 271 7.68 -3.03 -4.67
N LEU A 272 8.13 -4.24 -5.02
CA LEU A 272 8.37 -4.66 -6.41
C LEU A 272 7.20 -5.44 -7.02
N ILE A 273 6.20 -5.80 -6.22
CA ILE A 273 4.99 -6.47 -6.68
C ILE A 273 4.21 -5.56 -7.63
N VAL A 274 3.86 -6.09 -8.80
CA VAL A 274 2.95 -5.45 -9.75
C VAL A 274 1.60 -6.15 -9.65
N TYR A 275 0.59 -5.49 -9.07
CA TYR A 275 -0.69 -6.16 -8.81
C TYR A 275 -1.46 -6.49 -10.08
N ASP A 276 -1.31 -5.70 -11.14
CA ASP A 276 -1.90 -5.87 -12.48
C ASP A 276 -0.88 -6.45 -13.48
N TYR A 277 0.10 -7.23 -13.01
CA TYR A 277 1.18 -7.77 -13.84
C TYR A 277 0.68 -8.48 -15.10
N MET A 278 -0.50 -9.13 -15.06
CA MET A 278 -1.12 -9.76 -16.23
C MET A 278 -1.40 -8.74 -17.35
N ASN A 279 -1.96 -7.57 -17.02
CA ASN A 279 -2.18 -6.51 -18.02
C ASN A 279 -0.87 -5.98 -18.59
N VAL A 280 0.19 -5.92 -17.77
CA VAL A 280 1.53 -5.52 -18.20
C VAL A 280 2.14 -6.56 -19.14
N ILE A 281 1.93 -7.85 -18.88
CA ILE A 281 2.37 -8.95 -19.75
C ILE A 281 1.57 -8.93 -21.07
N ASP A 282 0.23 -8.82 -20.99
CA ASP A 282 -0.67 -8.82 -22.14
C ASP A 282 -0.41 -7.64 -23.09
N ARG A 283 -0.23 -6.42 -22.58
CA ARG A 283 0.05 -5.23 -23.42
C ARG A 283 1.41 -5.30 -24.12
N ASN A 284 2.31 -6.17 -23.64
CA ASN A 284 3.59 -6.46 -24.27
C ASN A 284 3.53 -7.70 -25.21
N ASN A 285 2.35 -8.30 -25.39
CA ASN A 285 2.10 -9.46 -26.25
C ASN A 285 2.96 -10.69 -25.90
N LEU A 286 3.11 -10.97 -24.60
CA LEU A 286 3.86 -12.13 -24.09
C LEU A 286 2.88 -13.23 -23.67
N GLU A 287 2.65 -14.21 -24.56
CA GLU A 287 1.63 -15.25 -24.39
C GLU A 287 2.17 -16.55 -23.76
N ASN A 288 3.49 -16.75 -23.76
CA ASN A 288 4.13 -17.97 -23.26
C ASN A 288 5.51 -17.72 -22.63
N THR A 289 6.02 -18.72 -21.91
CA THR A 289 7.31 -18.67 -21.19
C THR A 289 8.50 -18.35 -22.09
N GLU A 290 8.53 -18.86 -23.33
CA GLU A 290 9.62 -18.59 -24.27
C GLU A 290 9.70 -17.10 -24.66
N GLN A 291 8.54 -16.48 -24.92
CA GLN A 291 8.44 -15.05 -25.19
C GLN A 291 8.82 -14.23 -23.96
N ILE A 292 8.37 -14.63 -22.77
CA ILE A 292 8.71 -13.98 -21.50
C ILE A 292 10.23 -14.01 -21.29
N ASN A 293 10.88 -15.17 -21.43
CA ASN A 293 12.33 -15.33 -21.25
C ASN A 293 13.12 -14.43 -22.21
N ARG A 294 12.71 -14.36 -23.49
CA ARG A 294 13.36 -13.46 -24.48
C ARG A 294 13.18 -11.99 -24.15
N ALA A 295 12.09 -11.61 -23.49
CA ALA A 295 11.83 -10.21 -23.17
C ALA A 295 12.71 -9.69 -22.02
N ILE A 296 13.19 -10.57 -21.11
CA ILE A 296 13.93 -10.18 -19.90
C ILE A 296 15.11 -9.25 -20.20
N ASP A 297 15.93 -9.57 -21.21
CA ASP A 297 17.14 -8.80 -21.54
C ASP A 297 16.87 -7.38 -22.05
N THR A 298 15.64 -7.12 -22.52
CA THR A 298 15.25 -5.82 -23.10
C THR A 298 14.10 -5.15 -22.34
N ALA A 299 13.61 -5.80 -21.28
CA ALA A 299 12.49 -5.32 -20.49
C ALA A 299 12.86 -4.01 -19.78
N ASP A 300 11.92 -3.07 -19.79
CA ASP A 300 11.98 -1.96 -18.85
C ASP A 300 11.71 -2.46 -17.41
N ILE A 301 11.90 -1.58 -16.44
CA ILE A 301 11.75 -1.95 -15.03
C ILE A 301 10.31 -2.36 -14.67
N GLU A 302 9.30 -1.86 -15.38
CA GLU A 302 7.90 -2.20 -15.11
C GLU A 302 7.61 -3.62 -15.59
N LEU A 303 8.02 -3.94 -16.82
CA LEU A 303 7.88 -5.27 -17.39
C LEU A 303 8.69 -6.30 -16.61
N LEU A 304 9.93 -5.99 -16.22
CA LEU A 304 10.75 -6.90 -15.42
C LEU A 304 10.12 -7.23 -14.07
N LYS A 305 9.54 -6.23 -13.39
CA LYS A 305 8.78 -6.45 -12.14
C LYS A 305 7.52 -7.27 -12.37
N ALA A 306 6.80 -7.04 -13.47
CA ALA A 306 5.61 -7.80 -13.82
C ALA A 306 5.92 -9.28 -14.10
N ILE A 307 6.99 -9.54 -14.86
CA ILE A 307 7.51 -10.89 -15.11
C ILE A 307 7.85 -11.57 -13.78
N LEU A 308 8.69 -10.95 -12.94
CA LEU A 308 9.09 -11.52 -11.65
C LEU A 308 7.87 -11.77 -10.73
N THR A 309 6.89 -10.86 -10.72
CA THR A 309 5.63 -11.05 -10.00
C THR A 309 4.87 -12.27 -10.52
N GLY A 310 4.85 -12.47 -11.84
CA GLY A 310 4.27 -13.64 -12.50
C GLY A 310 4.92 -14.94 -12.03
N TYR A 311 6.25 -15.06 -12.12
CA TYR A 311 7.00 -16.24 -11.64
C TYR A 311 6.67 -16.57 -10.18
N ILE A 312 6.67 -15.56 -9.31
CA ILE A 312 6.44 -15.74 -7.86
C ILE A 312 4.97 -16.07 -7.52
N ARG A 313 4.00 -15.58 -8.30
CA ARG A 313 2.58 -15.84 -8.05
C ARG A 313 2.06 -17.11 -8.70
N GLN A 314 2.55 -17.49 -9.88
CA GLN A 314 2.13 -18.70 -10.58
C GLN A 314 2.56 -19.97 -9.84
N GLU A 315 3.69 -19.95 -9.13
CA GLU A 315 4.13 -21.12 -8.37
C GLU A 315 3.23 -21.46 -7.16
N ARG A 316 2.27 -20.61 -6.79
CA ARG A 316 1.29 -20.95 -5.76
C ARG A 316 0.49 -22.23 -6.07
N PHE A 317 0.48 -22.68 -7.32
CA PHE A 317 -0.22 -23.90 -7.75
C PHE A 317 0.66 -25.16 -7.75
N GLY A 318 1.96 -25.03 -7.49
CA GLY A 318 2.86 -26.17 -7.36
C GLY A 318 3.10 -26.91 -8.68
N ASP A 319 3.21 -26.16 -9.79
CA ASP A 319 3.42 -26.72 -11.12
C ASP A 319 4.91 -27.00 -11.42
N GLY A 320 5.84 -26.59 -10.54
CA GLY A 320 7.28 -26.82 -10.68
C GLY A 320 7.98 -25.75 -11.52
N LEU A 321 7.41 -24.56 -11.63
CA LEU A 321 7.91 -23.50 -12.49
C LEU A 321 9.31 -23.01 -12.07
N TRP A 322 9.66 -23.10 -10.78
CA TRP A 322 11.03 -22.81 -10.32
C TRP A 322 12.01 -23.94 -10.62
N GLU A 323 11.54 -25.19 -10.77
CA GLU A 323 12.39 -26.30 -11.20
C GLU A 323 12.89 -26.04 -12.64
N ASP A 324 11.98 -25.63 -13.52
CA ASP A 324 12.30 -25.28 -14.91
C ASP A 324 13.13 -24.00 -14.98
N ALA A 325 12.77 -22.96 -14.21
CA ALA A 325 13.51 -21.69 -14.22
C ALA A 325 14.94 -21.78 -13.69
N VAL A 326 15.25 -22.74 -12.81
CA VAL A 326 16.62 -23.01 -12.34
C VAL A 326 17.40 -23.88 -13.33
N ARG A 327 16.71 -24.63 -14.20
CA ARG A 327 17.31 -25.54 -15.18
C ARG A 327 17.80 -24.80 -16.43
N ASP A 328 17.05 -23.79 -16.85
CA ASP A 328 17.32 -22.95 -18.04
C ASP A 328 18.44 -21.92 -17.81
#